data_AF-A0A7C7DSL6-F1
#
_entry.id   AF-A0A7C7DSL6-F1
#
_cell.length_a   1.000
_cell.length_b   1.000
_cell.length_c   1.000
_cell.angle_alpha   90.00
_cell.angle_beta   90.00
_cell.angle_gamma   90.00
#
_symmetry.space_group_name_H-M   'P 1'
#
loop_
_entity.id
_entity.type
_entity.pdbx_description
1 polymer ?
#
loop_
_entity_poly.entity_id
_entity_poly.type
_entity_poly.pdbx_seq_one_letter_code
_entity_poly.pdbx_strand_id
1 'polypeptide(L)'
;MQPDAQATTPAVVLNGKALDREAIAVQRVMRRARVRIARFLLGALLIGLIAIFAASYWISQNAAAEAGLTAFLLLAALLISFVYFTNNLWQWRILRVHDVRCPHCGEPLGGESHWTKRPGYTCPHCGKDAIATARQLGEG
;
A
#
# COMPACT_ATOMS: atom_id res chain seq x y z
N MET A 1 29.60 -34.08 15.74
CA MET A 1 29.18 -33.38 14.51
C MET A 1 27.66 -33.38 14.48
N GLN A 2 27.04 -32.32 14.98
CA GLN A 2 25.61 -32.09 14.85
C GLN A 2 25.35 -31.60 13.42
N PRO A 3 24.41 -32.20 12.67
CA PRO A 3 24.06 -31.67 11.37
C PRO A 3 23.41 -30.31 11.56
N ASP A 4 23.94 -29.32 10.85
CA ASP A 4 23.44 -27.96 10.82
C ASP A 4 21.94 -27.96 10.60
N ALA A 5 21.20 -27.45 11.59
CA ALA A 5 19.82 -27.04 11.42
C ALA A 5 19.85 -25.88 10.41
N GLN A 6 19.81 -26.22 9.12
CA GLN A 6 19.44 -25.29 8.07
C GLN A 6 18.11 -24.70 8.52
N ALA A 7 18.14 -23.46 9.00
CA ALA A 7 16.96 -22.69 9.29
C ALA A 7 16.11 -22.68 8.02
N THR A 8 15.11 -23.57 7.99
CA THR A 8 14.21 -23.76 6.87
C THR A 8 13.46 -22.45 6.73
N THR A 9 13.90 -21.62 5.78
CA THR A 9 13.16 -20.42 5.42
C THR A 9 11.76 -20.92 5.08
N PRO A 10 10.71 -20.47 5.78
CA PRO A 10 9.37 -21.03 5.59
C PRO A 10 9.00 -20.90 4.13
N ALA A 11 8.72 -22.04 3.48
CA ALA A 11 8.33 -22.06 2.09
C ALA A 11 7.03 -21.24 1.97
N VAL A 12 7.07 -20.15 1.21
CA VAL A 12 5.89 -19.32 0.97
C VAL A 12 5.03 -20.04 -0.06
N VAL A 13 3.91 -20.61 0.38
CA VAL A 13 2.97 -21.32 -0.49
C VAL A 13 1.75 -20.45 -0.76
N LEU A 14 1.48 -20.19 -2.04
CA LEU A 14 0.28 -19.51 -2.53
C LEU A 14 -0.56 -20.50 -3.34
N ASN A 15 -1.81 -20.74 -2.94
CA ASN A 15 -2.71 -21.71 -3.58
C ASN A 15 -2.03 -23.02 -4.01
N GLY A 16 -1.29 -23.64 -3.08
CA GLY A 16 -0.58 -24.90 -3.30
C GLY A 16 0.71 -24.82 -4.12
N LYS A 17 1.10 -23.64 -4.64
CA LYS A 17 2.39 -23.43 -5.32
C LYS A 17 3.39 -22.78 -4.38
N ALA A 18 4.53 -23.44 -4.18
CA ALA A 18 5.67 -22.85 -3.49
C ALA A 18 6.30 -21.75 -4.37
N LEU A 19 6.54 -20.58 -3.80
CA LEU A 19 7.32 -19.53 -4.44
C LEU A 19 8.81 -19.88 -4.38
N ASP A 20 9.51 -19.50 -5.45
CA ASP A 20 10.96 -19.48 -5.48
C ASP A 20 11.51 -18.36 -4.58
N ARG A 21 12.82 -18.44 -4.30
CA ARG A 21 13.49 -17.44 -3.45
C ARG A 21 13.47 -16.04 -4.08
N GLU A 22 13.51 -15.97 -5.40
CA GLU A 22 13.51 -14.71 -6.15
C GLU A 22 12.16 -14.00 -6.06
N ALA A 23 11.03 -14.69 -6.29
CA ALA A 23 9.71 -14.09 -6.13
C ALA A 23 9.45 -13.68 -4.67
N ILE A 24 9.92 -14.46 -3.69
CA ILE A 24 9.83 -14.05 -2.27
C ILE A 24 10.61 -12.76 -2.03
N ALA A 25 11.82 -12.62 -2.57
CA ALA A 25 12.63 -11.42 -2.44
C ALA A 25 11.94 -10.20 -3.08
N VAL A 26 11.39 -10.35 -4.29
CA VAL A 26 10.62 -9.30 -4.98
C VAL A 26 9.38 -8.90 -4.15
N GLN A 27 8.64 -9.85 -3.60
CA GLN A 27 7.45 -9.55 -2.78
C GLN A 27 7.81 -8.81 -1.48
N ARG A 28 8.94 -9.14 -0.85
CA ARG A 28 9.44 -8.39 0.32
C ARG A 28 9.85 -6.97 -0.03
N VAL A 29 10.58 -6.77 -1.13
CA VAL A 29 10.95 -5.43 -1.63
C VAL A 29 9.71 -4.60 -1.92
N MET A 30 8.75 -5.19 -2.65
CA MET A 30 7.45 -4.59 -2.96
C MET A 30 6.71 -4.17 -1.69
N ARG A 31 6.65 -5.04 -0.68
CA ARG A 31 5.97 -4.76 0.58
C ARG A 31 6.65 -3.62 1.35
N ARG A 32 7.98 -3.61 1.44
CA ARG A 32 8.73 -2.51 2.06
C ARG A 32 8.47 -1.18 1.36
N ALA A 33 8.42 -1.17 0.03
CA ALA A 33 8.09 0.01 -0.74
C ALA A 33 6.65 0.51 -0.44
N ARG A 34 5.67 -0.41 -0.39
CA ARG A 34 4.29 -0.09 -0.01
C ARG A 34 4.19 0.48 1.41
N VAL A 35 4.85 -0.15 2.38
CA VAL A 35 4.83 0.28 3.79
C VAL A 35 5.50 1.64 3.96
N ARG A 36 6.64 1.87 3.30
CA ARG A 36 7.35 3.16 3.37
C ARG A 36 6.46 4.30 2.92
N ILE A 37 5.76 4.13 1.80
CA ILE A 37 4.91 5.19 1.26
C ILE A 37 3.60 5.33 2.01
N ALA A 38 3.01 4.24 2.50
CA ALA A 38 1.88 4.33 3.42
C ALA A 38 2.24 5.14 4.67
N ARG A 39 3.42 4.90 5.27
CA ARG A 39 3.89 5.68 6.43
C ARG A 39 4.14 7.15 6.09
N PHE A 40 4.78 7.42 4.96
CA PHE A 40 5.01 8.80 4.50
C PHE A 40 3.70 9.54 4.29
N LEU A 41 2.74 8.94 3.58
CA LEU A 41 1.42 9.52 3.32
C LEU A 41 0.61 9.70 4.60
N LEU A 42 0.71 8.77 5.56
CA LEU A 42 0.07 8.91 6.87
C LEU A 42 0.67 10.09 7.66
N GLY A 43 2.00 10.25 7.64
CA GLY A 43 2.66 11.40 8.25
C GLY A 43 2.26 12.72 7.60
N ALA A 44 2.25 12.78 6.27
CA ALA A 44 1.81 13.94 5.51
C ALA A 44 0.33 14.27 5.78
N LEU A 45 -0.54 13.27 5.89
CA LEU A 45 -1.94 13.45 6.25
C LEU A 45 -2.09 14.06 7.64
N LEU A 46 -1.39 13.52 8.64
CA LEU A 46 -1.45 14.02 10.01
C LEU A 46 -0.98 15.48 10.10
N ILE A 47 0.20 15.78 9.52
CA ILE A 47 0.75 17.14 9.51
C ILE A 47 -0.19 18.09 8.76
N GLY A 48 -0.71 17.67 7.60
CA GLY A 48 -1.64 18.46 6.82
C GLY A 48 -2.94 18.76 7.56
N LEU A 49 -3.52 17.77 8.26
CA LEU A 49 -4.72 17.98 9.07
C LEU A 49 -4.49 18.97 10.22
N ILE A 50 -3.34 18.91 10.89
CA ILE A 50 -2.98 19.85 11.95
C ILE A 50 -2.87 21.28 11.38
N ALA A 51 -2.20 21.45 10.23
CA ALA A 51 -2.06 22.75 9.59
C ALA A 51 -3.42 23.32 9.12
N ILE A 52 -4.25 22.49 8.50
CA ILE A 52 -5.61 22.87 8.07
C ILE A 52 -6.45 23.27 9.29
N PHE A 53 -6.38 22.51 10.39
CA PHE A 53 -7.09 22.83 11.62
C PHE A 53 -6.63 24.19 12.19
N ALA A 54 -5.32 24.42 12.31
CA ALA A 54 -4.80 25.68 12.82
C ALA A 54 -5.23 26.89 11.98
N ALA A 55 -5.15 26.79 10.65
CA ALA A 55 -5.60 27.84 9.74
C ALA A 55 -7.13 28.07 9.84
N SER A 56 -7.90 26.99 9.88
CA SER A 56 -9.37 27.05 9.98
C SER A 56 -9.84 27.62 11.33
N TYR A 57 -9.14 27.27 12.41
CA TYR A 57 -9.36 27.84 13.73
C TYR A 57 -9.07 29.34 13.75
N TRP A 58 -7.99 29.77 13.11
CA TRP A 58 -7.67 31.19 12.97
C TRP A 58 -8.77 31.94 12.20
N ILE A 59 -9.29 31.38 11.10
CA ILE A 59 -10.43 31.94 10.36
C ILE A 59 -11.68 32.03 11.24
N SER A 60 -11.95 30.98 12.02
CA SER A 60 -13.08 30.93 12.96
C SER A 60 -13.04 32.10 13.95
N GLN A 61 -11.84 32.43 14.46
CA GLN A 61 -11.64 33.51 15.42
C GLN A 61 -11.70 34.92 14.81
N ASN A 62 -11.33 35.09 13.53
CA ASN A 62 -11.17 36.41 12.91
C ASN A 62 -12.27 36.81 11.92
N ALA A 63 -13.04 35.84 11.40
CA ALA A 63 -14.07 36.10 10.40
C ALA A 63 -15.45 35.61 10.86
N ALA A 64 -15.63 34.30 10.93
CA ALA A 64 -16.87 33.67 11.40
C ALA A 64 -16.64 32.20 11.72
N ALA A 65 -17.31 31.70 12.77
CA ALA A 65 -17.17 30.31 13.20
C ALA A 65 -17.57 29.29 12.11
N GLU A 66 -18.67 29.55 11.40
CA GLU A 66 -19.16 28.68 10.32
C GLU A 66 -18.20 28.63 9.13
N ALA A 67 -17.54 29.74 8.81
CA ALA A 67 -16.55 29.82 7.74
C ALA A 67 -15.32 28.97 8.07
N GLY A 68 -14.85 29.02 9.33
CA GLY A 68 -13.75 28.18 9.81
C GLY A 68 -14.08 26.69 9.72
N LEU A 69 -15.27 26.28 10.18
CA LEU A 69 -15.69 24.87 10.11
C LEU A 69 -15.81 24.39 8.65
N THR A 70 -16.42 25.18 7.77
CA THR A 70 -16.59 24.84 6.36
C THR A 70 -15.23 24.69 5.66
N ALA A 71 -14.30 25.61 5.91
CA ALA A 71 -12.95 25.55 5.38
C ALA A 71 -12.21 24.29 5.86
N PHE A 72 -12.31 23.96 7.15
CA PHE A 72 -11.71 22.75 7.71
C PHE A 72 -12.22 21.49 7.02
N LEU A 73 -13.54 21.31 6.94
CA LEU A 73 -14.16 20.11 6.38
C LEU A 73 -13.82 19.94 4.90
N LEU A 74 -13.90 21.02 4.11
CA LEU A 74 -13.59 20.98 2.68
C LEU A 74 -12.12 20.61 2.43
N LEU A 75 -11.19 21.29 3.10
CA LEU A 75 -9.76 21.05 2.92
C LEU A 75 -9.34 19.68 3.45
N ALA A 76 -9.90 19.24 4.58
CA ALA A 76 -9.68 17.89 5.11
C ALA A 76 -10.18 16.81 4.14
N ALA A 77 -11.38 16.97 3.58
CA ALA A 77 -11.92 16.03 2.60
C ALA A 77 -11.06 15.96 1.33
N LEU A 78 -10.59 17.10 0.82
CA LEU A 78 -9.67 17.16 -0.32
C LEU A 78 -8.34 16.49 -0.01
N LEU A 79 -7.75 16.75 1.16
CA LEU A 79 -6.49 16.14 1.58
C LEU A 79 -6.61 14.62 1.72
N ILE A 80 -7.66 14.13 2.39
CA ILE A 80 -7.93 12.69 2.54
C ILE A 80 -8.11 12.04 1.17
N SER A 81 -8.89 12.68 0.28
CA SER A 81 -9.13 12.19 -1.08
C SER A 81 -7.81 12.10 -1.86
N PHE A 82 -7.00 13.15 -1.82
CA PHE A 82 -5.70 13.19 -2.47
C PHE A 82 -4.76 12.07 -1.99
N VAL A 83 -4.66 11.88 -0.67
CA VAL A 83 -3.86 10.81 -0.06
C VAL A 83 -4.37 9.42 -0.49
N TYR A 84 -5.69 9.21 -0.50
CA TYR A 84 -6.31 7.96 -0.94
C TYR A 84 -5.96 7.63 -2.39
N PHE A 85 -6.20 8.55 -3.33
CA PHE A 85 -5.92 8.34 -4.75
C PHE A 85 -4.42 8.15 -5.02
N THR A 86 -3.57 8.94 -4.36
CA THR A 86 -2.11 8.84 -4.48
C THR A 86 -1.60 7.48 -4.01
N ASN A 87 -2.09 7.00 -2.86
CA ASN A 87 -1.75 5.67 -2.35
C ASN A 87 -2.17 4.56 -3.32
N ASN A 88 -3.37 4.63 -3.89
CA ASN A 88 -3.86 3.63 -4.86
C ASN A 88 -3.01 3.62 -6.13
N LEU A 89 -2.79 4.79 -6.75
CA LEU A 89 -1.95 4.93 -7.94
C LEU A 89 -0.53 4.40 -7.69
N TRP A 90 0.03 4.72 -6.53
CA TRP A 90 1.36 4.27 -6.18
C TRP A 90 1.43 2.75 -6.02
N GLN A 91 0.43 2.12 -5.40
CA GLN A 91 0.40 0.66 -5.25
C GLN A 91 0.34 -0.07 -6.60
N TRP A 92 -0.41 0.45 -7.57
CA TRP A 92 -0.39 -0.05 -8.96
C TRP A 92 0.96 0.19 -9.64
N ARG A 93 1.57 1.36 -9.43
CA ARG A 93 2.89 1.69 -9.98
C ARG A 93 3.96 0.73 -9.48
N ILE A 94 3.98 0.40 -8.17
CA ILE A 94 4.94 -0.56 -7.60
C ILE A 94 4.86 -1.90 -8.32
N LEU A 95 3.65 -2.41 -8.61
CA LEU A 95 3.50 -3.70 -9.30
C LEU A 95 4.12 -3.70 -10.69
N ARG A 96 4.00 -2.59 -11.41
CA ARG A 96 4.59 -2.41 -12.76
C ARG A 96 6.10 -2.21 -12.72
N VAL A 97 6.60 -1.38 -11.79
CA VAL A 97 8.04 -1.08 -11.68
C VAL A 97 8.85 -2.33 -11.33
N HIS A 98 8.28 -3.26 -10.58
CA HIS A 98 8.94 -4.51 -10.20
C HIS A 98 8.57 -5.71 -11.09
N ASP A 99 7.89 -5.48 -12.23
CA ASP A 99 7.35 -6.52 -13.13
C ASP A 99 6.76 -7.74 -12.39
N VAL A 100 5.91 -7.47 -11.39
CA VAL A 100 5.41 -8.56 -10.54
C VAL A 100 4.42 -9.41 -11.34
N ARG A 101 4.80 -10.66 -11.58
CA ARG A 101 4.00 -11.64 -12.32
C ARG A 101 3.31 -12.62 -11.41
N CYS A 102 2.18 -13.15 -11.88
CA CYS A 102 1.48 -14.21 -11.18
C CYS A 102 2.32 -15.49 -11.19
N PRO A 103 2.57 -16.13 -10.04
CA PRO A 103 3.31 -17.38 -10.01
C PRO A 103 2.54 -18.53 -10.69
N HIS A 104 1.23 -18.43 -10.87
CA HIS A 104 0.42 -19.49 -11.46
C HIS A 104 0.30 -19.41 -12.98
N CYS A 105 0.00 -18.22 -13.53
CA CYS A 105 -0.21 -18.03 -14.97
C CYS A 105 0.89 -17.22 -15.68
N GLY A 106 1.86 -16.66 -14.95
CA GLY A 106 2.97 -15.87 -15.54
C GLY A 106 2.59 -14.47 -16.03
N GLU A 107 1.30 -14.15 -16.07
CA GLU A 107 0.79 -12.83 -16.47
C GLU A 107 1.16 -11.73 -15.46
N PRO A 108 1.39 -10.48 -15.91
CA PRO A 108 1.69 -9.37 -15.02
C PRO A 108 0.49 -9.03 -14.14
N LEU A 109 0.76 -8.81 -12.85
CA LEU A 109 -0.24 -8.33 -11.88
C LEU A 109 -0.44 -6.82 -11.98
N GLY A 110 0.57 -6.09 -12.45
CA GLY A 110 0.50 -4.67 -12.74
C GLY A 110 -0.11 -4.42 -14.12
N GLY A 111 -1.42 -4.61 -14.25
CA GLY A 111 -2.17 -4.26 -15.46
C GLY A 111 -2.47 -2.76 -15.56
N GLU A 112 -3.67 -2.42 -16.02
CA GLU A 112 -4.15 -1.03 -16.04
C GLU A 112 -4.18 -0.44 -14.62
N SER A 113 -3.81 0.84 -14.50
CA SER A 113 -3.85 1.51 -13.21
C SER A 113 -5.25 1.94 -12.86
N HIS A 114 -5.74 1.44 -11.72
CA HIS A 114 -7.04 1.85 -11.20
C HIS A 114 -6.84 2.81 -10.02
N TRP A 115 -7.26 4.05 -10.20
CA TRP A 115 -7.23 5.10 -9.17
C TRP A 115 -8.20 4.85 -8.00
N THR A 116 -9.35 4.22 -8.24
CA THR A 116 -10.40 3.95 -7.22
C THR A 116 -10.33 2.56 -6.59
N LYS A 117 -9.50 1.66 -7.14
CA LYS A 117 -9.44 0.26 -6.70
C LYS A 117 -8.01 -0.07 -6.27
N ARG A 118 -7.87 -0.64 -5.08
CA ARG A 118 -6.59 -1.16 -4.61
C ARG A 118 -6.21 -2.44 -5.36
N PRO A 119 -4.92 -2.71 -5.66
CA PRO A 119 -4.51 -4.03 -6.13
C PRO A 119 -4.85 -5.10 -5.09
N GLY A 120 -5.54 -6.16 -5.52
CA GLY A 120 -5.89 -7.30 -4.67
C GLY A 120 -4.71 -8.26 -4.45
N TYR A 121 -4.91 -9.24 -3.57
CA TYR A 121 -3.95 -10.34 -3.38
C TYR A 121 -4.10 -11.42 -4.45
N THR A 122 -5.26 -11.49 -5.10
CA THR A 122 -5.59 -12.42 -6.17
C THR A 122 -5.18 -11.89 -7.54
N CYS A 123 -4.80 -12.80 -8.42
CA CYS A 123 -4.54 -12.50 -9.82
C CYS A 123 -5.87 -12.19 -10.53
N PRO A 124 -5.96 -11.07 -11.29
CA PRO A 124 -7.16 -10.75 -12.05
C PRO A 124 -7.41 -11.73 -13.22
N HIS A 125 -6.37 -12.44 -13.68
CA HIS A 125 -6.45 -13.34 -14.84
C HIS A 125 -6.89 -14.76 -14.45
N CYS A 126 -6.32 -15.32 -13.37
CA CYS A 126 -6.58 -16.71 -12.97
C CYS A 126 -7.32 -16.85 -11.64
N GLY A 127 -7.61 -15.75 -10.93
CA GLY A 127 -8.35 -15.74 -9.66
C GLY A 127 -7.59 -16.27 -8.44
N LYS A 128 -6.41 -16.88 -8.62
CA LYS A 128 -5.57 -17.43 -7.54
C LYS A 128 -4.79 -16.34 -6.83
N ASP A 129 -4.54 -16.50 -5.53
CA ASP A 129 -3.62 -15.67 -4.75
C ASP A 129 -2.25 -15.63 -5.41
N ALA A 130 -1.80 -14.43 -5.70
CA ALA A 130 -0.55 -14.17 -6.41
C ALA A 130 0.41 -13.31 -5.58
N ILE A 131 -0.07 -12.68 -4.51
CA ILE A 131 0.73 -11.86 -3.59
C ILE A 131 0.64 -12.45 -2.19
N ALA A 132 1.79 -12.74 -1.57
CA ALA A 132 1.81 -13.21 -0.20
C ALA A 132 1.46 -12.09 0.80
N THR A 133 0.81 -12.50 1.88
CA THR A 133 0.56 -11.64 3.04
C THR A 133 1.83 -11.43 3.86
N ALA A 134 1.80 -10.41 4.71
CA ALA A 134 2.84 -10.11 5.71
C ALA A 134 3.30 -11.34 6.50
N ARG A 135 2.32 -12.09 7.01
CA ARG A 135 2.51 -13.27 7.85
C ARG A 135 3.19 -14.39 7.07
N GLN A 136 2.77 -14.62 5.83
CA GLN A 136 3.38 -15.63 4.96
C GLN A 136 4.84 -15.29 4.63
N LEU A 137 5.18 -14.01 4.50
CA LEU A 137 6.57 -13.58 4.25
C LEU A 137 7.47 -13.63 5.50
N GLY A 138 6.89 -13.90 6.68
CA GLY A 138 7.58 -13.84 7.97
C GLY A 138 7.86 -12.42 8.45
N GLU A 139 7.12 -11.42 7.93
CA GLU A 139 7.29 -10.01 8.26
C GLU A 139 6.07 -9.53 9.08
N GLY A 140 5.99 -10.03 10.32
CA GLY A 140 5.00 -9.67 11.34
C GLY A 140 5.62 -8.83 12.43
#